data_AF-K9P5C4-F1
#
_entry.id   AF-K9P5C4-F1
#
_cell.length_a   1.000
_cell.length_b   1.000
_cell.length_c   1.000
_cell.angle_alpha   90.00
_cell.angle_beta   90.00
_cell.angle_gamma   90.00
#
_symmetry.space_group_name_H-M   'P 1'
#
loop_
_entity.id
_entity.type
_entity.pdbx_description
1 polymer ?
#
loop_
_entity_poly.entity_id
_entity_poly.type
_entity_poly.pdbx_seq_one_letter_code
_entity_poly.pdbx_strand_id
1 'polypeptide(L)'
;MGALAPSQAPQPDSVHPQPGQRAEEPGRRVQQAIRRWGNSLAVRIPAECLRQAGLREGDPIEIVVGPDGRLSLEPLQRLDRRALAADLRQLQATMPITPSVIEACRDQERW
;
A
#
# COMPACT_ATOMS: atom_id res chain seq x y z
N MET A 1 -66.47 -25.43 -14.46
CA MET A 1 -66.07 -24.76 -15.72
C MET A 1 -65.28 -23.52 -15.33
N GLY A 2 -63.96 -23.58 -15.45
CA GLY A 2 -63.03 -22.51 -15.07
C GLY A 2 -61.95 -22.41 -16.14
N ALA A 3 -61.66 -21.18 -16.56
CA ALA A 3 -61.01 -20.82 -17.80
C ALA A 3 -59.46 -20.94 -17.77
N LEU A 4 -58.92 -21.31 -18.93
CA LEU A 4 -57.68 -20.90 -19.61
C LEU A 4 -56.44 -20.44 -18.79
N ALA A 5 -55.33 -21.15 -19.01
CA ALA A 5 -53.95 -20.71 -18.77
C ALA A 5 -53.51 -19.64 -19.82
N PRO A 6 -52.37 -18.91 -19.65
CA PRO A 6 -51.05 -19.52 -19.90
C PRO A 6 -49.83 -18.96 -19.12
N SER A 7 -48.82 -19.83 -18.98
CA SER A 7 -47.38 -19.61 -19.15
C SER A 7 -46.73 -18.25 -18.84
N GLN A 8 -45.84 -18.21 -17.84
CA GLN A 8 -44.63 -17.38 -17.92
C GLN A 8 -43.44 -18.02 -17.17
N ALA A 9 -42.26 -17.82 -17.75
CA ALA A 9 -40.97 -18.47 -17.56
C ALA A 9 -40.24 -18.06 -16.25
N PRO A 10 -39.04 -18.62 -15.95
CA PRO A 10 -38.52 -18.79 -14.59
C PRO A 10 -37.88 -17.53 -13.99
N GLN A 11 -37.92 -17.46 -12.65
CA GLN A 11 -37.28 -16.45 -11.82
C GLN A 11 -35.75 -16.50 -11.93
N PRO A 12 -35.05 -15.36 -12.15
CA PRO A 12 -33.60 -15.28 -12.01
C PRO A 12 -33.25 -14.29 -10.89
N ASP A 13 -33.22 -14.73 -9.63
CA ASP A 13 -32.64 -13.90 -8.56
C ASP A 13 -32.02 -14.78 -7.47
N SER A 14 -30.79 -15.19 -7.72
CA SER A 14 -29.81 -15.46 -6.68
C SER A 14 -28.45 -15.12 -7.26
N VAL A 15 -28.25 -13.83 -7.49
CA VAL A 15 -26.93 -13.26 -7.72
C VAL A 15 -26.10 -13.56 -6.48
N HIS A 16 -25.17 -14.51 -6.63
CA HIS A 16 -23.98 -14.61 -5.80
C HIS A 16 -23.37 -13.21 -5.66
N PRO A 17 -23.13 -12.68 -4.45
CA PRO A 17 -22.38 -11.44 -4.33
C PRO A 17 -20.94 -11.69 -4.79
N GLN A 18 -20.56 -11.05 -5.91
CA GLN A 18 -19.19 -11.03 -6.40
C GLN A 18 -18.29 -10.33 -5.37
N PRO A 19 -17.20 -10.95 -4.88
CA PRO A 19 -16.20 -10.29 -4.05
C PRO A 19 -15.30 -9.43 -4.95
N GLY A 20 -15.84 -8.31 -5.44
CA GLY A 20 -15.12 -7.43 -6.36
C GLY A 20 -15.31 -5.94 -6.07
N GLN A 21 -16.19 -5.58 -5.13
CA GLN A 21 -16.49 -4.18 -4.82
C GLN A 21 -16.52 -3.97 -3.31
N ARG A 22 -15.35 -4.11 -2.67
CA ARG A 22 -15.10 -3.31 -1.47
C ARG A 22 -14.98 -1.87 -1.98
N ALA A 23 -16.11 -1.16 -2.00
CA ALA A 23 -16.13 0.27 -2.24
C ALA A 23 -15.07 0.88 -1.32
N GLU A 24 -14.04 1.48 -1.91
CA GLU A 24 -13.14 2.35 -1.16
C GLU A 24 -14.03 3.44 -0.58
N GLU A 25 -14.34 3.34 0.71
CA GLU A 25 -15.10 4.39 1.39
C GLU A 25 -14.36 5.69 1.12
N PRO A 26 -14.99 6.70 0.50
CA PRO A 26 -14.28 7.91 0.15
C PRO A 26 -13.81 8.54 1.46
N GLY A 27 -12.51 8.41 1.71
CA GLY A 27 -11.82 9.08 2.80
C GLY A 27 -12.26 10.53 2.84
N ARG A 28 -12.44 11.05 4.05
CA ARG A 28 -12.99 12.38 4.30
C ARG A 28 -12.39 13.42 3.35
N ARG A 29 -13.22 14.01 2.49
CA ARG A 29 -12.80 15.07 1.57
C ARG A 29 -12.86 16.41 2.28
N VAL A 30 -11.79 17.18 2.17
CA VAL A 30 -11.71 18.55 2.70
C VAL A 30 -11.24 19.46 1.58
N GLN A 31 -11.93 20.57 1.39
CA GLN A 31 -11.54 21.58 0.41
C GLN A 31 -10.57 22.56 1.07
N GLN A 32 -9.41 22.78 0.45
CA GLN A 32 -8.38 23.71 0.92
C GLN A 32 -7.79 24.44 -0.28
N ALA A 33 -7.41 25.69 -0.08
CA ALA A 33 -6.73 26.48 -1.10
C ALA A 33 -5.22 26.37 -0.94
N ILE A 34 -4.51 26.36 -2.07
CA ILE A 34 -3.06 26.50 -2.09
C ILE A 34 -2.72 27.95 -1.73
N ARG A 35 -1.80 28.14 -0.77
CA ARG A 35 -1.35 29.46 -0.32
C ARG A 35 0.16 29.52 -0.26
N ARG A 36 0.71 30.73 -0.23
CA ARG A 36 2.16 30.95 -0.12
C ARG A 36 2.61 30.84 1.33
N TRP A 37 3.64 30.04 1.58
CA TRP A 37 4.35 29.94 2.85
C TRP A 37 5.85 30.08 2.57
N GLY A 38 6.43 31.23 2.94
CA GLY A 38 7.79 31.59 2.54
C GLY A 38 7.92 31.70 1.02
N ASN A 39 8.90 30.99 0.45
CA ASN A 39 9.18 30.96 -0.98
C ASN A 39 8.41 29.85 -1.74
N SER A 40 7.57 29.09 -1.04
CA SER A 40 6.91 27.90 -1.58
C SER A 40 5.39 27.97 -1.41
N LEU A 41 4.70 27.06 -2.11
CA LEU A 41 3.26 26.87 -2.00
C LEU A 41 2.97 25.77 -0.97
N ALA A 42 1.87 25.92 -0.25
CA ALA A 42 1.45 25.01 0.81
C ALA A 42 -0.09 24.83 0.80
N VAL A 43 -0.53 23.66 1.25
CA VAL A 43 -1.93 23.36 1.57
C VAL A 43 -2.06 23.10 3.06
N ARG A 44 -3.16 23.55 3.67
CA ARG A 44 -3.43 23.25 5.07
C ARG A 44 -4.01 21.85 5.19
N ILE A 45 -3.35 20.98 5.93
CA ILE A 45 -3.84 19.63 6.19
C ILE A 45 -4.51 19.64 7.57
N PRO A 46 -5.82 19.38 7.69
CA PRO A 46 -6.47 19.27 8.98
C PRO A 46 -5.84 18.17 9.84
N ALA A 47 -5.71 18.40 11.15
CA ALA A 47 -5.09 17.47 12.08
C ALA A 47 -5.78 16.10 12.10
N GLU A 48 -7.09 16.06 11.84
CA GLU A 48 -7.86 14.83 11.71
C GLU A 48 -7.35 13.93 10.57
N CYS A 49 -6.96 14.53 9.44
CA CYS A 49 -6.44 13.81 8.28
C CYS A 49 -5.07 13.19 8.58
N LEU A 50 -4.19 13.93 9.27
CA LEU A 50 -2.90 13.42 9.74
C LEU A 50 -3.09 12.24 10.70
N ARG A 51 -3.99 12.36 11.68
CA ARG A 51 -4.29 11.26 12.63
C ARG A 51 -4.79 10.01 11.93
N GLN A 52 -5.69 10.14 10.94
CA GLN A 52 -6.19 9.01 10.16
C GLN A 52 -5.09 8.34 9.32
N ALA A 53 -4.13 9.12 8.82
CA ALA A 53 -2.97 8.62 8.09
C ALA A 53 -1.86 8.05 9.01
N GLY A 54 -2.03 8.10 10.34
CA GLY A 54 -1.01 7.68 11.31
C GLY A 54 0.22 8.59 11.37
N LEU A 55 0.12 9.81 10.84
CA LEU A 55 1.20 10.79 10.75
C LEU A 55 1.06 11.87 11.83
N ARG A 56 2.18 12.52 12.14
CA ARG A 56 2.30 13.64 13.07
C ARG A 56 2.95 14.83 12.39
N GLU A 57 2.80 15.99 13.00
CA GLU A 57 3.51 17.19 12.56
C GLU A 57 5.03 16.95 12.60
N GLY A 58 5.73 17.28 11.51
CA GLY A 58 7.16 17.06 11.36
C GLY A 58 7.56 15.69 10.79
N ASP A 59 6.60 14.77 10.61
CA ASP A 59 6.90 13.50 9.95
C ASP A 59 7.28 13.73 8.48
N PRO A 60 8.32 13.03 7.99
CA PRO A 60 8.73 13.13 6.61
C PRO A 60 7.68 12.45 5.70
N ILE A 61 7.29 13.15 4.65
CA ILE A 61 6.37 12.65 3.62
C ILE A 61 6.97 12.90 2.24
N GLU A 62 6.54 12.11 1.26
CA GLU A 62 6.82 12.31 -0.15
C GLU A 62 5.56 12.78 -0.88
N ILE A 63 5.74 13.66 -1.87
CA ILE A 63 4.66 14.13 -2.74
C ILE A 63 4.86 13.45 -4.10
N VAL A 64 3.93 12.58 -4.47
CA VAL A 64 3.96 11.83 -5.73
C VAL A 64 2.94 12.43 -6.69
N VAL A 65 3.37 12.72 -7.92
CA VAL A 65 2.47 13.13 -9.01
C VAL A 65 2.16 11.88 -9.85
N GLY A 66 0.91 11.42 -9.79
CA GLY A 66 0.42 10.32 -10.58
C GLY A 66 0.30 10.67 -12.06
N PRO A 67 0.22 9.66 -12.95
CA PRO A 67 0.10 9.87 -14.40
C PRO A 67 -1.24 10.54 -14.80
N ASP A 68 -2.25 10.49 -13.92
CA ASP A 68 -3.54 11.16 -14.08
C ASP A 68 -3.55 12.59 -13.51
N GLY A 69 -2.39 13.11 -13.09
CA GLY A 69 -2.24 14.44 -12.51
C GLY A 69 -2.68 14.53 -11.05
N ARG A 70 -3.01 13.40 -10.39
CA ARG A 70 -3.29 13.41 -8.96
C ARG A 70 -2.02 13.58 -8.14
N LEU A 71 -2.13 14.40 -7.10
CA LEU A 71 -1.11 14.54 -6.07
C LEU A 71 -1.44 13.60 -4.91
N SER A 72 -0.55 12.66 -4.64
CA SER A 72 -0.62 11.76 -3.49
C SER A 72 0.44 12.14 -2.47
N LEU A 73 0.08 12.06 -1.18
CA LEU A 73 1.01 12.24 -0.07
C LEU A 73 1.26 10.87 0.56
N GLU A 74 2.51 10.45 0.59
CA GLU A 74 2.89 9.13 1.10
C GLU A 74 3.86 9.28 2.28
N PRO A 75 3.68 8.53 3.38
CA PRO A 75 4.66 8.48 4.47
C PRO A 75 6.03 8.07 3.93
N LEU A 76 7.07 8.83 4.28
CA LEU A 76 8.42 8.43 3.91
C LEU A 76 8.85 7.27 4.81
N GLN A 77 8.71 6.04 4.33
CA GLN A 77 9.23 4.86 5.01
C GLN A 77 10.76 4.91 4.99
N ARG A 78 11.34 5.46 6.06
CA ARG A 78 12.79 5.34 6.27
C ARG A 78 13.08 3.92 6.71
N LEU A 79 13.80 3.18 5.87
CA LEU A 79 14.36 1.90 6.24
C LEU A 79 15.35 2.10 7.40
N ASP A 80 14.99 1.63 8.59
CA ASP A 80 15.95 1.54 9.68
C ASP A 80 16.95 0.43 9.36
N ARG A 81 18.12 0.85 8.84
CA ARG A 81 19.20 -0.06 8.47
C ARG A 81 19.67 -0.91 9.64
N ARG A 82 19.62 -0.40 10.87
CA ARG A 82 20.06 -1.15 12.06
C ARG A 82 19.06 -2.24 12.40
N ALA A 83 17.77 -1.92 12.38
CA ALA A 83 16.70 -2.89 12.59
C ALA A 83 16.76 -3.99 11.52
N LEU A 84 16.80 -3.61 10.24
CA LEU A 84 16.94 -4.57 9.15
C LEU A 84 18.20 -5.44 9.29
N ALA A 85 19.34 -4.84 9.62
CA ALA A 85 20.58 -5.60 9.80
C ALA A 85 20.52 -6.55 11.01
N ALA A 86 19.74 -6.24 12.03
CA ALA A 86 19.50 -7.15 13.16
C ALA A 86 18.62 -8.33 12.72
N ASP A 87 17.53 -8.06 12.00
CA ASP A 87 16.63 -9.08 11.47
C ASP A 87 17.35 -10.04 10.51
N LEU A 88 18.17 -9.49 9.60
CA LEU A 88 18.98 -10.28 8.67
C LEU A 88 19.99 -11.18 9.40
N ARG A 89 20.61 -10.68 10.48
CA ARG A 89 21.52 -11.49 11.31
C ARG A 89 20.78 -12.61 12.04
N GLN A 90 19.58 -12.35 12.55
CA GLN A 90 18.76 -13.36 13.19
C GLN A 90 18.33 -14.44 12.17
N LEU A 91 17.93 -14.03 10.97
CA LEU A 91 17.59 -14.96 9.90
C LEU A 91 18.82 -15.80 9.49
N GLN A 92 19.98 -15.18 9.29
CA GLN A 92 21.22 -15.87 8.98
C GLN A 92 21.57 -16.92 10.04
N ALA A 93 21.36 -16.63 11.33
CA ALA A 93 21.65 -17.56 12.42
C ALA A 93 20.80 -18.85 12.38
N THR A 94 19.66 -18.84 11.69
CA THR A 94 18.82 -20.03 11.47
C THR A 94 19.26 -20.88 10.28
N MET A 95 20.19 -20.38 9.46
CA MET A 95 20.66 -21.10 8.28
C MET A 95 21.77 -22.09 8.63
N PRO A 96 21.80 -23.29 8.03
CA PRO A 96 22.89 -24.22 8.22
C PRO A 96 24.18 -23.65 7.63
N ILE A 97 25.31 -23.89 8.32
CA ILE A 97 26.63 -23.62 7.75
C ILE A 97 26.81 -24.49 6.51
N THR A 98 27.02 -23.83 5.38
CA THR A 98 27.41 -24.48 4.13
C THR A 98 28.93 -24.41 3.97
N PRO A 99 29.54 -25.32 3.19
CA PRO A 99 30.94 -25.21 2.83
C PRO A 99 31.26 -23.84 2.23
N SER A 100 32.46 -23.33 2.51
CA SER A 100 32.87 -22.04 1.99
C SER A 100 32.94 -22.07 0.46
N VAL A 101 32.09 -21.27 -0.19
CA VAL A 101 32.13 -21.07 -1.65
C VAL A 101 33.47 -20.51 -2.09
N ILE A 102 34.09 -19.65 -1.26
CA ILE A 102 35.41 -19.08 -1.56
C ILE A 102 36.50 -20.14 -1.54
N GLU A 103 36.43 -21.11 -0.63
CA GLU A 103 37.38 -22.24 -0.62
C GLU A 103 37.13 -23.15 -1.82
N ALA A 104 35.87 -23.47 -2.11
CA ALA A 104 35.50 -24.28 -3.26
C ALA A 104 35.98 -23.66 -4.59
N CYS A 105 35.84 -22.34 -4.77
CA CYS A 105 36.35 -21.65 -5.95
C CYS A 105 37.89 -21.68 -6.01
N ARG A 106 38.58 -21.40 -4.89
CA ARG A 106 40.05 -21.43 -4.84
C ARG A 106 40.64 -22.80 -5.11
N ASP A 107 39.97 -23.87 -4.71
CA ASP A 107 40.39 -25.24 -4.98
C ASP A 107 40.20 -25.62 -6.45
N GLN A 108 39.23 -25.00 -7.14
CA GLN A 108 39.02 -25.18 -8.57
C GLN A 108 40.03 -24.40 -9.44
N GLU A 109 40.61 -23.32 -8.92
CA GLU A 109 41.64 -22.52 -9.61
C GLU A 109 43.06 -23.11 -9.48
N ARG A 110 43.25 -24.16 -8.66
CA ARG A 110 44.55 -24.83 -8.45
C ARG A 110 44.83 -25.97 -9.44
N TRP A 111 44.16 -25.99 -10.58
CA TRP A 111 44.31 -26.95 -11.68
C TRP A 111 44.63 -26.24 -12.99
#